data_AF-A0A0D7KG30-F1
#
_entry.id   AF-A0A0D7KG30-F1
#
_cell.length_a   1.000
_cell.length_b   1.000
_cell.length_c   1.000
_cell.angle_alpha   90.00
_cell.angle_beta   90.00
_cell.angle_gamma   90.00
#
_symmetry.space_group_name_H-M   'P 1'
#
loop_
_entity.id
_entity.type
_entity.pdbx_description
1 polymer ?
#
loop_
_entity_poly.entity_id
_entity_poly.type
_entity_poly.pdbx_seq_one_letter_code
_entity_poly.pdbx_strand_id
1 'polypeptide(L)'
;MTQQPQSSKVNSEHAEHSDHEEHAHRSGCGIPKFNTRDLLVREDIMTKAKQLSELIITTDEVRQYQQAEKQIQTHTRVQELISTIKKKQKELVAFQSFQNTKMVDKIENEISELQDELDNIPLVVEFQQSQSDVNYMLQLVMSVIRDTVSNKIEVEAATPEAPESCD
;
A
#
# COMPACT_ATOMS: atom_id res chain seq x y z
N MET A 1 21.54 4.99 -44.76
CA MET A 1 21.40 6.46 -44.87
C MET A 1 20.18 6.88 -44.07
N THR A 2 20.20 7.87 -43.17
CA THR A 2 20.19 9.34 -43.41
C THR A 2 18.99 9.79 -44.28
N GLN A 3 18.22 10.84 -43.95
CA GLN A 3 18.47 11.93 -42.97
C GLN A 3 17.17 12.62 -42.47
N GLN A 4 17.24 13.22 -41.28
CA GLN A 4 16.37 14.30 -40.74
C GLN A 4 17.31 15.29 -40.00
N PRO A 5 16.92 16.52 -39.65
CA PRO A 5 15.79 17.34 -40.08
C PRO A 5 16.25 18.68 -40.73
N GLN A 6 15.35 19.65 -40.90
CA GLN A 6 15.71 21.07 -40.99
C GLN A 6 14.87 21.93 -40.03
N SER A 7 15.36 23.14 -39.72
CA SER A 7 14.92 23.99 -38.61
C SER A 7 14.95 25.47 -39.01
N SER A 8 14.00 26.26 -38.53
CA SER A 8 13.99 27.73 -38.65
C SER A 8 13.58 28.43 -37.34
N LYS A 9 14.43 29.35 -36.88
CA LYS A 9 14.27 30.26 -35.72
C LYS A 9 14.42 31.72 -36.22
N VAL A 10 14.15 32.82 -35.50
CA VAL A 10 13.75 33.16 -34.10
C VAL A 10 12.98 34.52 -34.18
N ASN A 11 12.28 35.18 -33.25
CA ASN A 11 12.07 35.27 -31.77
C ASN A 11 10.60 35.80 -31.58
N SER A 12 9.99 36.09 -30.42
CA SER A 12 10.10 35.72 -28.98
C SER A 12 8.86 36.31 -28.24
N GLU A 13 8.83 36.22 -26.90
CA GLU A 13 8.21 37.14 -25.92
C GLU A 13 6.87 37.83 -26.26
N HIS A 14 5.79 37.59 -25.50
CA HIS A 14 5.73 38.01 -24.08
C HIS A 14 4.85 37.11 -23.18
N ALA A 15 4.72 37.53 -21.91
CA ALA A 15 3.97 36.87 -20.82
C ALA A 15 2.44 36.74 -21.08
N GLU A 16 1.63 36.06 -20.25
CA GLU A 16 1.35 36.39 -18.84
C GLU A 16 1.29 35.17 -17.90
N HIS A 17 1.71 35.37 -16.64
CA HIS A 17 1.43 34.48 -15.51
C HIS A 17 0.11 34.89 -14.85
N SER A 18 -0.73 33.93 -14.45
CA SER A 18 -1.90 34.19 -13.61
C SER A 18 -1.54 33.91 -12.15
N ASP A 19 -0.96 34.90 -11.48
CA ASP A 19 -0.68 34.84 -10.05
C ASP A 19 -1.98 35.07 -9.27
N HIS A 20 -2.45 34.04 -8.56
CA HIS A 20 -3.56 34.17 -7.62
C HIS A 20 -3.04 34.69 -6.28
N GLU A 21 -3.50 35.87 -5.85
CA GLU A 21 -3.10 36.46 -4.57
C GLU A 21 -3.57 35.60 -3.37
N GLU A 22 -2.63 35.04 -2.60
CA GLU A 22 -2.92 34.60 -1.23
C GLU A 22 -2.75 35.78 -0.26
N HIS A 23 -3.84 36.18 0.40
CA HIS A 23 -3.84 37.29 1.35
C HIS A 23 -2.90 37.04 2.54
N ALA A 24 -2.02 38.02 2.81
CA ALA A 24 -1.01 37.96 3.86
C ALA A 24 -1.61 38.06 5.28
N HIS A 25 -2.17 36.97 5.80
CA HIS A 25 -2.47 36.83 7.23
C HIS A 25 -1.21 36.47 8.02
N ARG A 26 -0.99 37.22 9.11
CA ARG A 26 0.22 37.19 9.94
C ARG A 26 0.31 35.90 10.78
N SER A 27 1.53 35.57 11.21
CA SER A 27 1.85 34.46 12.14
C SER A 27 1.70 33.05 11.56
N GLY A 28 2.37 32.79 10.43
CA GLY A 28 2.68 31.41 10.04
C GLY A 28 3.54 30.73 11.10
N CYS A 29 3.07 29.62 11.67
CA CYS A 29 3.80 28.85 12.66
C CYS A 29 5.11 28.30 12.05
N GLY A 30 6.23 28.42 12.76
CA GLY A 30 7.58 28.13 12.27
C GLY A 30 7.92 26.65 12.03
N ILE A 31 6.92 25.79 11.83
CA ILE A 31 7.09 24.35 11.57
C ILE A 31 7.54 24.17 10.10
N PRO A 32 8.70 23.56 9.83
CA PRO A 32 9.15 23.30 8.47
C PRO A 32 8.19 22.36 7.73
N LYS A 33 7.74 22.77 6.53
CA LYS A 33 6.91 21.94 5.66
C LYS A 33 7.80 21.06 4.78
N PHE A 34 7.83 19.76 5.03
CA PHE A 34 8.52 18.77 4.18
C PHE A 34 7.55 18.21 3.13
N ASN A 35 8.00 18.05 1.89
CA ASN A 35 7.23 17.35 0.86
C ASN A 35 7.31 15.84 1.08
N THR A 36 6.22 15.10 0.83
CA THR A 36 6.21 13.62 0.88
C THR A 36 7.26 12.99 -0.04
N ARG A 37 7.66 13.66 -1.12
CA ARG A 37 8.72 13.21 -2.03
C ARG A 37 10.15 13.44 -1.53
N ASP A 38 10.34 14.37 -0.58
CA ASP A 38 11.67 14.76 -0.07
C ASP A 38 12.02 14.06 1.26
N LEU A 39 11.12 13.19 1.75
CA LEU A 39 11.30 12.34 2.93
C LEU A 39 12.27 11.18 2.64
N LEU A 40 13.55 11.52 2.50
CA LEU A 40 14.66 10.57 2.58
C LEU A 40 14.73 9.99 4.01
N VAL A 41 14.07 8.84 4.20
CA VAL A 41 14.18 8.05 5.43
C VAL A 41 15.64 7.66 5.63
N ARG A 42 16.20 8.05 6.79
CA ARG A 42 17.62 7.87 7.10
C ARG A 42 18.04 6.40 7.01
N GLU A 43 19.24 6.13 6.48
CA GLU A 43 19.73 4.75 6.22
C GLU A 43 19.83 3.88 7.48
N ASP A 44 20.00 4.46 8.67
CA ASP A 44 19.95 3.74 9.94
C ASP A 44 18.54 3.23 10.25
N ILE A 45 17.51 4.03 9.98
CA ILE A 45 16.10 3.63 10.09
C ILE A 45 15.79 2.52 9.08
N MET A 46 16.20 2.69 7.81
CA MET A 46 16.01 1.67 6.77
C MET A 46 16.75 0.36 7.07
N THR A 47 17.94 0.44 7.67
CA THR A 47 18.69 -0.73 8.14
C THR A 47 17.99 -1.43 9.29
N LYS A 48 17.43 -0.67 10.25
CA LYS A 48 16.66 -1.24 11.37
C LYS A 48 15.34 -1.86 10.92
N ALA A 49 14.66 -1.29 9.94
CA ALA A 49 13.47 -1.88 9.33
C ALA A 49 13.77 -3.23 8.64
N LYS A 50 14.91 -3.33 7.93
CA LYS A 50 15.37 -4.60 7.34
C LYS A 50 15.65 -5.66 8.42
N GLN A 51 16.41 -5.31 9.45
CA GLN A 51 16.69 -6.21 10.59
C GLN A 51 15.41 -6.68 11.30
N LEU A 52 14.41 -5.80 11.43
CA LEU A 52 13.09 -6.17 11.97
C LEU A 52 12.34 -7.12 11.04
N SER A 53 12.40 -6.92 9.72
CA SER A 53 11.78 -7.83 8.74
C SER A 53 12.42 -9.22 8.74
N GLU A 54 13.73 -9.32 8.93
CA GLU A 54 14.46 -10.59 9.07
C GLU A 54 13.97 -11.38 10.29
N LEU A 55 13.76 -10.72 11.43
CA LEU A 55 13.17 -11.33 12.63
C LEU A 55 11.71 -11.77 12.38
N ILE A 56 10.89 -10.91 11.77
CA ILE A 56 9.48 -11.21 11.44
C ILE A 56 9.36 -12.46 10.55
N ILE A 57 10.28 -12.67 9.60
CA ILE A 57 10.30 -13.86 8.73
C ILE A 57 10.54 -15.16 9.52
N THR A 58 11.09 -15.10 10.74
CA THR A 58 11.31 -16.28 11.60
C THR A 58 10.10 -16.65 12.47
N THR A 59 9.03 -15.87 12.47
CA THR A 59 7.81 -16.10 13.27
C THR A 59 7.01 -17.31 12.76
N ASP A 60 6.22 -17.93 13.65
CA ASP A 60 5.43 -19.10 13.29
C ASP A 60 4.18 -18.74 12.46
N GLU A 61 3.69 -17.51 12.57
CA GLU A 61 2.68 -16.90 11.71
C GLU A 61 3.15 -16.84 10.25
N VAL A 62 4.36 -16.32 10.01
CA VAL A 62 4.94 -16.25 8.66
C VAL A 62 5.31 -17.63 8.11
N ARG A 63 5.77 -18.56 8.95
CA ARG A 63 6.01 -19.96 8.56
C ARG A 63 4.71 -20.65 8.13
N GLN A 64 3.62 -20.46 8.89
CA GLN A 64 2.31 -21.02 8.54
C GLN A 64 1.78 -20.43 7.23
N TYR A 65 1.89 -19.11 7.02
CA TYR A 65 1.58 -18.48 5.74
C TYR A 65 2.37 -19.11 4.58
N GLN A 66 3.70 -19.23 4.70
CA GLN A 66 4.55 -19.83 3.66
C GLN A 66 4.21 -21.30 3.37
N GLN A 67 3.84 -22.07 4.40
CA GLN A 67 3.42 -23.45 4.26
C GLN A 67 2.05 -23.58 3.59
N ALA A 68 1.08 -22.74 3.95
CA ALA A 68 -0.23 -22.68 3.31
C ALA A 68 -0.12 -22.22 1.84
N GLU A 69 0.66 -21.16 1.58
CA GLU A 69 0.95 -20.65 0.23
C GLU A 69 1.54 -21.74 -0.68
N LYS A 70 2.55 -22.47 -0.22
CA LYS A 70 3.19 -23.55 -0.98
C LYS A 70 2.23 -24.70 -1.26
N GLN A 71 1.36 -25.06 -0.32
CA GLN A 71 0.33 -26.07 -0.54
C GLN A 71 -0.69 -25.58 -1.58
N ILE A 72 -1.21 -24.36 -1.44
CA ILE A 72 -2.14 -23.71 -2.39
C ILE A 72 -1.58 -23.71 -3.82
N GLN A 73 -0.29 -23.37 -4.00
CA GLN A 73 0.39 -23.39 -5.31
C GLN A 73 0.39 -24.78 -5.97
N THR A 74 0.39 -25.86 -5.18
CA THR A 74 0.42 -27.26 -5.67
C THR A 74 -0.94 -27.95 -5.70
N HIS A 75 -1.98 -27.37 -5.08
CA HIS A 75 -3.28 -28.03 -4.90
C HIS A 75 -4.15 -27.93 -6.17
N THR A 76 -4.24 -29.02 -6.94
CA THR A 76 -4.88 -29.07 -8.27
C THR A 76 -6.25 -28.39 -8.33
N ARG A 77 -7.21 -28.75 -7.46
CA ARG A 77 -8.57 -28.20 -7.50
C ARG A 77 -8.62 -26.68 -7.27
N VAL A 78 -7.74 -26.17 -6.42
CA VAL A 78 -7.64 -24.73 -6.13
C VAL A 78 -7.13 -23.99 -7.36
N GLN A 79 -6.11 -24.54 -8.04
CA GLN A 79 -5.59 -23.96 -9.29
C GLN A 79 -6.60 -24.04 -10.45
N GLU A 80 -7.38 -25.12 -10.55
CA GLU A 80 -8.49 -25.25 -11.52
C GLU A 80 -9.57 -24.19 -11.29
N LEU A 81 -10.02 -24.02 -10.04
CA LEU A 81 -11.01 -23.01 -9.66
C LEU A 81 -10.50 -21.59 -9.95
N ILE A 82 -9.29 -21.26 -9.48
CA ILE A 82 -8.65 -19.96 -9.74
C ILE A 82 -8.52 -19.69 -11.25
N SER A 83 -8.15 -20.69 -12.06
CA SER A 83 -8.08 -20.57 -13.51
C SER A 83 -9.45 -20.33 -14.15
N THR A 84 -10.47 -21.04 -13.68
CA THR A 84 -11.85 -20.94 -14.18
C THR A 84 -12.48 -19.58 -13.82
N ILE A 85 -12.30 -19.12 -12.58
CA ILE A 85 -12.72 -17.78 -12.12
C ILE A 85 -12.02 -16.70 -12.97
N LYS A 86 -10.70 -16.78 -13.18
CA LYS A 86 -9.94 -15.85 -14.02
C LYS A 86 -10.36 -15.86 -15.50
N LYS A 87 -10.91 -16.97 -16.00
CA LYS A 87 -11.53 -17.06 -17.33
C LYS A 87 -12.87 -16.33 -17.35
N LYS A 88 -13.76 -16.63 -16.41
CA LYS A 88 -15.06 -15.97 -16.27
C LYS A 88 -14.95 -14.46 -16.06
N GLN A 89 -14.00 -13.99 -15.25
CA GLN A 89 -13.73 -12.56 -15.05
C GLN A 89 -13.36 -11.83 -16.35
N LYS A 90 -12.65 -12.50 -17.29
CA LYS A 90 -12.37 -11.93 -18.62
C LYS A 90 -13.60 -11.93 -19.52
N GLU A 91 -14.41 -12.98 -19.45
CA GLU A 91 -15.68 -13.06 -20.17
C GLU A 91 -16.66 -11.99 -19.68
N LEU A 92 -16.74 -11.76 -18.36
CA LEU A 92 -17.51 -10.71 -17.70
C LEU A 92 -17.17 -9.32 -18.24
N VAL A 93 -15.88 -8.93 -18.21
CA VAL A 93 -15.41 -7.63 -18.73
C VAL A 93 -15.72 -7.48 -20.22
N ALA A 94 -15.64 -8.56 -21.01
CA ALA A 94 -16.05 -8.54 -22.40
C ALA A 94 -17.56 -8.30 -22.58
N PHE A 95 -18.42 -9.02 -21.85
CA PHE A 95 -19.89 -8.85 -21.95
C PHE A 95 -20.39 -7.52 -21.36
N GLN A 96 -19.70 -6.96 -20.36
CA GLN A 96 -19.91 -5.59 -19.88
C GLN A 96 -19.62 -4.58 -21.01
N SER A 97 -18.53 -4.76 -21.78
CA SER A 97 -18.22 -3.89 -22.94
C SER A 97 -19.26 -3.96 -24.07
N PHE A 98 -19.97 -5.09 -24.19
CA PHE A 98 -21.09 -5.29 -25.12
C PHE A 98 -22.46 -4.90 -24.54
N GLN A 99 -22.50 -4.34 -23.33
CA GLN A 99 -23.72 -3.96 -22.60
C GLN A 99 -24.75 -5.11 -22.43
N ASN A 100 -24.29 -6.35 -22.47
CA ASN A 100 -25.15 -7.54 -22.44
C ASN A 100 -25.46 -7.97 -21.00
N THR A 101 -26.28 -7.18 -20.30
CA THR A 101 -26.61 -7.37 -18.87
C THR A 101 -26.95 -8.82 -18.53
N LYS A 102 -27.85 -9.47 -19.29
CA LYS A 102 -28.25 -10.86 -19.06
C LYS A 102 -27.10 -11.89 -19.05
N MET A 103 -25.98 -11.59 -19.73
CA MET A 103 -24.78 -12.43 -19.68
C MET A 103 -23.80 -11.97 -18.59
N VAL A 104 -23.76 -10.68 -18.26
CA VAL A 104 -23.05 -10.13 -17.10
C VAL A 104 -23.63 -10.76 -15.82
N ASP A 105 -24.93 -10.62 -15.57
CA ASP A 105 -25.64 -11.19 -14.41
C ASP A 105 -25.39 -12.69 -14.29
N LYS A 106 -25.44 -13.43 -15.41
CA LYS A 106 -25.21 -14.89 -15.44
C LYS A 106 -23.76 -15.25 -15.08
N ILE A 107 -22.78 -14.53 -15.59
CA ILE A 107 -21.37 -14.80 -15.33
C ILE A 107 -20.98 -14.37 -13.90
N GLU A 108 -21.61 -13.34 -13.34
CA GLU A 108 -21.42 -12.94 -11.93
C GLU A 108 -21.92 -14.03 -10.97
N ASN A 109 -23.11 -14.61 -11.21
CA ASN A 109 -23.58 -15.77 -10.45
C ASN A 109 -22.64 -16.98 -10.60
N GLU A 110 -22.21 -17.31 -11.82
CA GLU A 110 -21.25 -18.41 -12.07
C GLU A 110 -19.82 -18.13 -11.53
N ILE A 111 -19.50 -16.89 -11.17
CA ILE A 111 -18.27 -16.53 -10.44
C ILE A 111 -18.51 -16.72 -8.94
N SER A 112 -19.64 -16.28 -8.39
CA SER A 112 -20.00 -16.48 -6.98
C SER A 112 -19.98 -17.96 -6.62
N GLU A 113 -20.67 -18.82 -7.39
CA GLU A 113 -20.69 -20.28 -7.15
C GLU A 113 -19.30 -20.92 -7.08
N LEU A 114 -18.34 -20.42 -7.88
CA LEU A 114 -16.95 -20.90 -7.88
C LEU A 114 -16.09 -20.26 -6.77
N GLN A 115 -16.42 -19.06 -6.32
CA GLN A 115 -15.81 -18.43 -5.15
C GLN A 115 -16.28 -19.13 -3.87
N ASP A 116 -17.59 -19.39 -3.76
CA ASP A 116 -18.18 -20.19 -2.70
C ASP A 116 -17.55 -21.61 -2.64
N GLU A 117 -17.34 -22.29 -3.78
CA GLU A 117 -16.61 -23.58 -3.78
C GLU A 117 -15.15 -23.41 -3.33
N LEU A 118 -14.46 -22.37 -3.80
CA LEU A 118 -13.05 -22.12 -3.49
C LEU A 118 -12.83 -21.81 -2.01
N ASP A 119 -13.62 -20.90 -1.44
CA ASP A 119 -13.48 -20.44 -0.05
C ASP A 119 -13.93 -21.49 0.97
N ASN A 120 -14.76 -22.48 0.56
CA ASN A 120 -15.09 -23.64 1.39
C ASN A 120 -14.01 -24.75 1.38
N ILE A 121 -12.92 -24.64 0.61
CA ILE A 121 -11.80 -25.59 0.68
C ILE A 121 -11.00 -25.31 1.97
N PRO A 122 -10.80 -26.30 2.88
CA PRO A 122 -10.13 -26.05 4.17
C PRO A 122 -8.74 -25.41 4.06
N LEU A 123 -7.95 -25.82 3.05
CA LEU A 123 -6.64 -25.24 2.77
C LEU A 123 -6.71 -23.75 2.34
N VAL A 124 -7.80 -23.31 1.70
CA VAL A 124 -8.02 -21.91 1.35
C VAL A 124 -8.39 -21.11 2.61
N VAL A 125 -9.20 -21.66 3.51
CA VAL A 125 -9.50 -21.07 4.82
C VAL A 125 -8.21 -20.92 5.65
N GLU A 126 -7.37 -21.95 5.73
CA GLU A 126 -6.06 -21.89 6.40
C GLU A 126 -5.13 -20.81 5.79
N PHE A 127 -5.15 -20.65 4.47
CA PHE A 127 -4.38 -19.63 3.77
C PHE A 127 -4.95 -18.20 3.98
N GLN A 128 -6.26 -18.04 4.10
CA GLN A 128 -6.92 -16.76 4.41
C GLN A 128 -6.71 -16.35 5.88
N GLN A 129 -6.74 -17.32 6.80
CA GLN A 129 -6.44 -17.10 8.22
C GLN A 129 -4.98 -16.66 8.40
N SER A 130 -4.02 -17.43 7.85
CA SER A 130 -2.59 -17.08 7.98
C SER A 130 -2.20 -15.76 7.30
N GLN A 131 -2.87 -15.36 6.21
CA GLN A 131 -2.76 -13.99 5.67
C GLN A 131 -3.23 -12.93 6.68
N SER A 132 -4.36 -13.18 7.34
CA SER A 132 -4.95 -12.27 8.33
C SER A 132 -4.07 -12.15 9.58
N ASP A 133 -3.51 -13.27 10.05
CA ASP A 133 -2.59 -13.34 11.20
C ASP A 133 -1.29 -12.56 10.93
N VAL A 134 -0.67 -12.76 9.76
CA VAL A 134 0.53 -12.02 9.36
C VAL A 134 0.26 -10.52 9.25
N ASN A 135 -0.88 -10.12 8.67
CA ASN A 135 -1.29 -8.72 8.64
C ASN A 135 -1.53 -8.16 10.06
N TYR A 136 -2.21 -8.89 10.95
CA TYR A 136 -2.46 -8.46 12.32
C TYR A 136 -1.16 -8.26 13.12
N MET A 137 -0.21 -9.19 13.00
CA MET A 137 1.13 -9.07 13.56
C MET A 137 1.85 -7.81 13.07
N LEU A 138 1.81 -7.51 11.76
CA LEU A 138 2.41 -6.30 11.19
C LEU A 138 1.74 -5.02 11.72
N GLN A 139 0.41 -5.02 11.89
CA GLN A 139 -0.34 -3.90 12.47
C GLN A 139 -0.04 -3.69 13.96
N LEU A 140 0.20 -4.77 14.72
CA LEU A 140 0.65 -4.73 16.12
C LEU A 140 2.05 -4.12 16.23
N VAL A 141 3.01 -4.59 15.42
CA VAL A 141 4.38 -4.04 15.37
C VAL A 141 4.36 -2.55 15.01
N MET A 142 3.59 -2.16 14.00
CA MET A 142 3.47 -0.75 13.60
C MET A 142 2.79 0.12 14.68
N SER A 143 1.83 -0.45 15.44
CA SER A 143 1.21 0.24 16.57
C SER A 143 2.21 0.50 17.70
N VAL A 144 3.02 -0.49 18.09
CA VAL A 144 4.09 -0.31 19.10
C VAL A 144 5.09 0.76 18.65
N ILE A 145 5.46 0.81 17.37
CA ILE A 145 6.35 1.85 16.81
C ILE A 145 5.69 3.24 16.92
N ARG A 146 4.45 3.38 16.45
CA ARG A 146 3.66 4.63 16.52
C ARG A 146 3.58 5.14 17.96
N ASP A 147 3.13 4.29 18.89
CA ASP A 147 2.86 4.68 20.26
C ASP A 147 4.15 5.01 21.02
N THR A 148 5.26 4.32 20.72
CA THR A 148 6.60 4.66 21.24
C THR A 148 7.09 6.02 20.74
N VAL A 149 6.78 6.40 19.48
CA VAL A 149 7.13 7.71 18.93
C VAL A 149 6.28 8.81 19.56
N SER A 150 4.96 8.64 19.66
CA SER A 150 4.07 9.60 20.32
C SER A 150 4.49 9.86 21.77
N ASN A 151 4.68 8.79 22.57
CA ASN A 151 5.09 8.91 23.97
C ASN A 151 6.41 9.69 24.14
N LYS A 152 7.36 9.58 23.21
CA LYS A 152 8.62 10.34 23.28
C LYS A 152 8.44 11.81 22.95
N ILE A 153 7.65 12.14 21.92
CA ILE A 153 7.34 13.52 21.55
C ILE A 153 6.57 14.22 22.68
N GLU A 154 5.64 13.52 23.33
CA GLU A 154 4.91 14.04 24.49
C GLU A 154 5.82 14.27 25.70
N VAL A 155 6.75 13.36 25.99
CA VAL A 155 7.74 13.54 27.07
C VAL A 155 8.72 14.69 26.79
N GLU A 156 9.22 14.82 25.56
CA GLU A 156 10.10 15.92 25.14
C GLU A 156 9.39 17.29 25.17
N ALA A 157 8.08 17.33 24.96
CA ALA A 157 7.26 18.52 25.15
C ALA A 157 6.89 18.81 26.63
N ALA A 158 7.05 17.83 27.52
CA ALA A 158 6.61 17.89 28.92
C ALA A 158 7.75 18.12 29.94
N THR A 159 8.98 18.38 29.48
CA THR A 159 10.09 18.83 30.34
C THR A 159 10.15 20.37 30.40
N PRO A 160 9.55 21.03 31.42
CA PRO A 160 9.87 22.43 31.68
C PRO A 160 11.33 22.56 32.14
N GLU A 161 11.99 23.62 31.72
CA GLU A 161 13.29 24.01 32.28
C GLU A 161 13.14 24.22 33.79
N ALA A 162 13.99 23.59 34.59
CA ALA A 162 14.00 23.80 36.04
C ALA A 162 14.38 25.26 36.32
N PRO A 163 13.65 25.99 37.19
CA PRO A 163 13.93 27.41 37.41
C PRO A 163 15.33 27.61 38.00
N GLU A 164 16.21 28.27 37.23
CA GLU A 164 17.50 28.71 37.73
C GLU A 164 17.31 29.74 38.85
N SER A 165 18.09 29.60 39.93
CA SER A 165 18.12 30.46 41.13
C SER A 165 16.77 30.65 41.86
N CYS A 166 16.71 30.13 43.09
CA CYS A 166 15.90 30.71 44.15
C CYS A 166 16.86 31.38 45.15
N ASP A 167 17.06 32.70 44.99
CA ASP A 167 17.75 33.62 45.90
C ASP A 167 16.76 34.72 46.35
#